data_AF-H9FM99-F1
#
_entry.id   AF-H9FM99-F1
#
_cell.length_a   1.000
_cell.length_b   1.000
_cell.length_c   1.000
_cell.angle_alpha   90.00
_cell.angle_beta   90.00
_cell.angle_gamma   90.00
#
_symmetry.space_group_name_H-M   'P 1'
#
loop_
_entity.id
_entity.type
_entity.pdbx_description
1 polymer ?
#
loop_
_entity_poly.entity_id
_entity_poly.type
_entity_poly.pdbx_seq_one_letter_code
_entity_poly.pdbx_strand_id
1 'polypeptide(L)' 'LYKWTNYLSGWQPRWFLLCGGILSYYDSPEDAWKGCKGSIQMAVCEIQVHSVDNTRMDLIIPGEQYFYLKARSVAERQR' A
#
# COMPACT_ATOMS: atom_id res chain seq x y z
N LEU A 1 -6.30 -0.05 -4.82
CA LEU A 1 -5.35 -0.92 -4.09
C LEU A 1 -5.95 -1.37 -2.77
N TYR A 2 -5.72 -2.62 -2.40
CA TYR A 2 -6.13 -3.16 -1.11
C TYR A 2 -4.93 -3.20 -0.17
N LYS A 3 -5.15 -2.85 1.09
CA LYS A 3 -4.16 -2.94 2.17
C LYS A 3 -4.60 -4.01 3.15
N TRP A 4 -3.67 -4.85 3.59
CA TRP A 4 -3.93 -5.73 4.74
C TRP A 4 -4.03 -4.89 6.02
N THR A 5 -5.14 -5.04 6.75
CA THR A 5 -5.36 -4.31 8.01
C THR A 5 -5.10 -5.19 9.23
N ASN A 6 -5.71 -6.37 9.31
CA ASN A 6 -5.54 -7.34 10.41
C ASN A 6 -6.22 -8.67 10.04
N TYR A 7 -6.14 -9.68 10.91
CA TYR A 7 -6.75 -10.99 10.68
C TYR A 7 -8.30 -11.00 10.69
N LEU A 8 -8.95 -10.00 11.29
CA LEU A 8 -10.41 -9.92 11.37
C LEU A 8 -11.01 -9.27 10.11
N SER A 9 -10.43 -8.16 9.65
CA SER A 9 -10.90 -7.36 8.53
C SER A 9 -10.18 -7.69 7.22
N GLY A 10 -9.02 -8.31 7.27
CA GLY A 10 -8.26 -8.77 6.10
C GLY A 10 -7.81 -7.64 5.16
N TRP A 11 -8.07 -7.84 3.86
CA TRP A 11 -7.74 -6.88 2.80
C TRP A 11 -8.85 -5.85 2.65
N GLN A 12 -8.53 -4.58 2.86
CA GLN A 12 -9.49 -3.48 2.74
C GLN A 12 -9.06 -2.51 1.63
N PRO A 13 -9.99 -2.01 0.80
CA PRO A 13 -9.67 -1.01 -0.20
C PRO A 13 -9.21 0.28 0.48
N ARG A 14 -8.08 0.81 0.03
CA ARG A 14 -7.54 2.09 0.49
C ARG A 14 -7.15 2.94 -0.70
N TRP A 15 -7.31 4.25 -0.54
CA TRP A 15 -6.83 5.20 -1.52
C TRP A 15 -5.37 5.53 -1.22
N PHE A 16 -4.52 5.39 -2.24
CA PHE A 16 -3.09 5.65 -2.12
C PHE A 16 -2.72 6.84 -3.01
N LEU A 17 -1.88 7.71 -2.47
CA LEU A 17 -1.36 8.88 -3.16
C LEU A 17 0.15 8.87 -3.04
N LEU A 18 0.84 8.84 -4.19
CA LEU A 18 2.28 9.01 -4.27
C LEU A 18 2.58 10.49 -4.56
N CYS A 19 3.20 11.18 -3.62
CA CYS A 19 3.59 12.59 -3.78
C CYS A 19 4.99 12.81 -3.19
N GLY A 20 5.89 13.42 -3.97
CA GLY A 20 7.25 13.73 -3.51
C GLY A 20 8.08 12.52 -3.06
N GLY A 21 7.82 11.34 -3.64
CA GLY A 21 8.50 10.08 -3.24
C GLY A 21 7.97 9.48 -1.94
N ILE A 22 6.88 10.01 -1.37
CA ILE A 22 6.19 9.46 -0.20
C ILE A 22 4.86 8.91 -0.67
N LEU A 23 4.62 7.63 -0.38
CA LEU A 23 3.34 6.97 -0.65
C LEU A 23 2.49 7.03 0.62
N SER A 24 1.45 7.86 0.58
CA SER A 24 0.49 8.03 1.67
C SER A 24 -0.81 7.29 1.37
N TYR A 25 -1.51 6.81 2.40
CA TYR A 25 -2.82 6.19 2.24
C TYR A 25 -3.91 6.80 3.13
N TYR A 26 -5.13 6.72 2.61
CA TYR A 26 -6.34 7.28 3.20
C TYR A 26 -7.48 6.25 3.10
N ASP A 27 -8.53 6.44 3.90
CA ASP A 27 -9.73 5.60 3.82
C ASP A 27 -10.40 5.77 2.44
N SER A 28 -10.61 7.02 2.03
CA SER A 28 -11.20 7.41 0.74
C SER A 28 -10.54 8.70 0.22
N PRO A 29 -10.65 9.03 -1.08
CA PRO A 29 -10.18 10.31 -1.62
C PRO A 29 -10.85 11.50 -0.92
N GLU A 30 -12.14 11.37 -0.61
CA GLU A 30 -12.95 12.38 0.09
C GLU A 30 -12.51 12.56 1.55
N ASP A 31 -11.84 11.57 2.14
CA ASP A 31 -11.31 11.63 3.51
C ASP A 31 -9.89 12.22 3.56
N ALA A 32 -9.34 12.71 2.44
CA ALA A 32 -8.01 13.30 2.41
C ALA A 32 -7.83 14.47 3.38
N TRP A 33 -8.91 15.22 3.67
CA TRP A 33 -8.91 16.31 4.66
C TRP A 33 -8.75 15.84 6.11
N LYS A 34 -9.11 14.57 6.42
CA LYS A 34 -8.95 13.99 7.77
C LYS A 34 -7.49 13.65 8.10
N GLY A 35 -6.59 13.79 7.12
CA GLY A 35 -5.19 13.44 7.25
C GLY A 35 -4.88 12.01 6.80
N CYS A 36 -3.62 11.76 6.48
CA CYS A 36 -3.15 10.44 6.06
C CYS A 36 -3.18 9.46 7.24
N LYS A 37 -3.62 8.22 6.98
CA LYS A 37 -3.60 7.14 7.99
C LYS A 37 -2.23 6.52 8.15
N GLY A 38 -1.36 6.70 7.16
CA GLY A 38 0.03 6.31 7.20
C GLY A 38 0.70 6.66 5.88
N SER A 39 2.02 6.77 5.93
CA SER A 39 2.87 7.06 4.79
C SER A 39 4.10 6.18 4.86
N ILE A 40 4.70 5.93 3.69
CA ILE A 40 5.94 5.19 3.52
C ILE A 40 6.83 5.94 2.53
N GLN A 41 8.11 6.11 2.85
CA GLN A 41 9.04 6.77 1.95
C GLN A 41 9.56 5.77 0.91
N MET A 42 9.21 5.99 -0.36
CA MET A 42 9.50 5.04 -1.43
C MET A 42 11.00 4.89 -1.72
N ALA A 43 11.79 5.93 -1.45
CA ALA A 43 13.23 5.92 -1.69
C ALA A 43 14.00 4.92 -0.81
N VAL A 44 13.46 4.55 0.35
CA VAL A 44 14.08 3.62 1.31
C VAL A 44 13.28 2.34 1.48
N CYS A 45 12.15 2.21 0.77
CA CYS A 45 11.33 1.01 0.83
C CYS A 45 11.80 -0.02 -0.21
N GLU A 46 11.79 -1.28 0.19
CA GLU A 46 11.95 -2.43 -0.68
C GLU A 46 10.59 -2.93 -1.13
N ILE A 47 10.43 -3.16 -2.43
CA ILE A 47 9.20 -3.68 -3.03
C ILE A 47 9.39 -5.16 -3.31
N GLN A 48 8.70 -6.02 -2.55
CA GLN A 48 8.71 -7.46 -2.75
C GLN A 48 7.42 -7.91 -3.43
N VAL A 49 7.55 -8.47 -4.63
CA VAL A 49 6.41 -9.04 -5.36
C VAL A 49 6.29 -10.52 -4.99
N HIS A 50 5.08 -10.97 -4.68
CA HIS A 50 4.86 -12.38 -4.41
C HIS A 50 5.04 -13.23 -5.66
N SER A 51 5.82 -14.32 -5.57
CA SER A 51 6.10 -15.23 -6.68
C SER A 51 4.89 -16.04 -7.14
N VAL A 52 3.95 -16.31 -6.24
CA VAL A 52 2.74 -17.11 -6.50
C VAL A 52 1.52 -16.24 -6.80
N ASP A 53 1.34 -15.16 -6.03
CA ASP A 53 0.24 -14.20 -6.23
C ASP A 53 0.77 -12.94 -6.93
N ASN A 54 0.65 -12.93 -8.25
CA ASN A 54 1.07 -11.83 -9.12
C ASN A 54 0.27 -10.52 -8.91
N THR A 55 -0.71 -10.51 -8.01
CA THR A 55 -1.45 -9.30 -7.62
C THR A 55 -1.01 -8.74 -6.27
N ARG A 56 -0.19 -9.48 -5.51
CA ARG A 56 0.28 -9.07 -4.18
C ARG A 56 1.69 -8.50 -4.25
N MET A 57 1.90 -7.42 -3.50
CA MET A 57 3.20 -6.76 -3.33
C MET A 57 3.32 -6.23 -1.91
N ASP A 58 4.49 -6.39 -1.32
CA ASP A 58 4.78 -6.01 0.04
C ASP A 58 5.82 -4.87 -0.03
N LEU A 59 5.50 -3.72 0.57
CA LEU A 59 6.42 -2.59 0.70
C LEU A 59 7.01 -2.62 2.11
N ILE A 60 8.33 -2.71 2.19
CA ILE A 60 9.05 -2.97 3.43
C ILE A 60 10.09 -1.87 3.64
N ILE A 61 10.04 -1.17 4.77
CA ILE A 61 11.17 -0.40 5.27
C ILE A 61 11.82 -1.25 6.38
N PRO A 62 13.03 -1.76 6.15
CA PRO A 62 13.73 -2.59 7.13
C PRO A 62 13.79 -1.92 8.51
N GLY A 63 13.20 -2.55 9.51
CA GLY A 63 13.22 -2.06 10.90
C GLY A 63 12.17 -1.01 11.27
N GLU A 64 11.35 -0.53 10.32
CA GLU A 64 10.34 0.50 10.62
C GLU A 64 8.90 0.10 10.25
N GLN A 65 8.62 -0.15 8.98
CA GLN A 65 7.25 -0.26 8.47
C GLN A 65 7.07 -1.37 7.44
N TYR A 66 5.90 -2.02 7.50
CA TYR A 66 5.50 -3.09 6.58
C TYR A 66 4.10 -2.81 6.04
N PHE A 67 3.99 -2.58 4.73
CA PHE A 67 2.72 -2.43 4.03
C PHE A 67 2.50 -3.59 3.07
N TYR A 68 1.57 -4.48 3.44
CA TYR A 68 1.11 -5.54 2.54
C TYR A 68 0.00 -4.98 1.64
N LEU A 69 0.24 -5.00 0.34
CA LEU A 69 -0.65 -4.45 -0.68
C LEU A 69 -1.09 -5.52 -1.68
N LYS A 70 -2.31 -5.37 -2.18
CA LYS A 70 -2.86 -6.20 -3.24
C LYS A 70 -3.55 -5.34 -4.30
N ALA A 71 -3.16 -5.50 -5.55
CA ALA A 71 -3.77 -4.87 -6.70
C ALA A 71 -5.02 -5.64 -7.15
N ARG A 72 -5.92 -4.95 -7.86
CA ARG A 72 -7.12 -5.61 -8.43
C ARG A 72 -6.77 -6.52 -9.60
N SER A 73 -5.68 -6.22 -10.30
CA SER A 73 -5.18 -6.99 -11.44
C SER A 73 -3.66 -6.91 -11.54
N VAL A 74 -3.06 -7.82 -12.30
CA VAL A 74 -1.60 -7.81 -12.55
C VAL A 74 -1.19 -6.54 -13.30
N ALA A 75 -2.02 -6.07 -14.24
CA ALA A 75 -1.79 -4.83 -14.97
C ALA A 75 -1.81 -3.60 -14.05
N GLU A 76 -2.72 -3.57 -13.07
CA GLU A 76 -2.78 -2.49 -12.06
C GLU A 76 -1.57 -2.53 -11.11
N ARG A 77 -1.02 -3.72 -10.83
CA ARG A 77 0.21 -3.86 -10.04
C ARG A 77 1.45 -3.30 -10.75
N GLN A 78 1.49 -3.34 -12.08
CA GLN A 78 2.64 -2.94 -12.88
C GLN A 78 2.67 -1.46 -13.27
N ARG A 79 1.59 -0.72 -12.98
CA ARG A 79 1.47 0.73 -13.24
C ARG A 79 2.01 1.54 -12.07
#